data_AF-A0A960E2S8-F1
#
_entry.id   AF-A0A960E2S8-F1
#
_cell.length_a   1.000
_cell.length_b   1.000
_cell.length_c   1.000
_cell.angle_alpha   90.00
_cell.angle_beta   90.00
_cell.angle_gamma   90.00
#
_symmetry.space_group_name_H-M   'P 1'
#
loop_
_entity.id
_entity.type
_entity.pdbx_description
1 polymer ?
#
loop_
_entity_poly.entity_id
_entity_poly.type
_entity_poly.pdbx_seq_one_letter_code
_entity_poly.pdbx_strand_id
1 'polypeptide(L)'
;SRCVRLDFSPLAPEVVVEQLVAEGVDRERAVEVGASAGGDLERARLLATDERLAIRLAAWRDLPRRLDGTGARAGGEVAELRAAIDDAAAPLAARHEAEVIELDERIERYGMRGSGAKDLQDRHKREMRRLRADELRMGLTALARTYRDELAVSSDPAPLIAAVEAIDDLGERLIRNPNEELQLVALALRLPTLA
;
A
#
# COMPACT_ATOMS: atom_id res chain seq x y z
N SER A 1 18.81 6.71 25.35
CA SER A 1 18.79 8.10 24.90
C SER A 1 20.15 8.55 24.32
N ARG A 2 20.78 7.77 23.44
CA ARG A 2 22.10 8.12 22.85
C ARG A 2 22.03 8.35 21.32
N CYS A 3 20.83 8.40 20.76
CA CYS A 3 20.61 8.58 19.33
C CYS A 3 19.91 9.93 19.10
N VAL A 4 20.37 10.67 18.10
CA VAL A 4 19.67 11.84 17.56
C VAL A 4 18.70 11.34 16.49
N ARG A 5 17.44 11.76 16.56
CA ARG A 5 16.46 11.47 15.49
C ARG A 5 16.68 12.47 14.37
N LEU A 6 16.96 11.95 13.17
CA LEU A 6 16.99 12.73 11.94
C LEU A 6 15.79 12.28 11.12
N ASP A 7 14.84 13.19 10.92
CA ASP A 7 13.64 12.94 10.15
C ASP A 7 13.90 13.35 8.69
N PHE A 8 13.73 12.42 7.76
CA PHE A 8 13.82 12.69 6.32
C PHE A 8 12.42 12.86 5.75
N SER A 9 12.21 13.93 4.99
CA SER A 9 10.97 14.14 4.26
C SER A 9 10.92 13.23 3.02
N PRO A 10 9.72 12.77 2.62
CA PRO A 10 9.54 12.08 1.35
C PRO A 10 9.99 12.94 0.17
N LEU A 11 10.48 12.30 -0.90
CA LEU A 11 10.81 13.01 -2.13
C LEU A 11 9.56 13.62 -2.75
N ALA A 12 9.72 14.81 -3.33
CA ALA A 12 8.65 15.41 -4.13
C ALA A 12 8.32 14.49 -5.32
N PRO A 13 7.04 14.35 -5.71
CA PRO A 13 6.63 13.48 -6.82
C PRO A 13 7.41 13.76 -8.10
N GLU A 14 7.71 15.03 -8.39
CA GLU A 14 8.43 15.46 -9.58
C GLU A 14 9.85 14.88 -9.63
N VAL A 15 10.54 14.83 -8.48
CA VAL A 15 11.88 14.25 -8.35
C VAL A 15 11.83 12.74 -8.60
N VAL A 16 10.80 12.06 -8.10
CA VAL A 16 10.61 10.62 -8.34
C VAL A 16 10.35 10.37 -9.83
N VAL A 17 9.51 11.18 -10.47
CA VAL A 17 9.20 11.08 -11.91
C VAL A 17 10.45 11.27 -12.75
N GLU A 18 11.21 12.33 -12.50
CA GLU A 18 12.45 12.61 -13.24
C GLU A 18 13.45 11.46 -13.12
N GLN A 19 13.59 10.92 -11.91
CA GLN A 19 14.50 9.80 -11.66
C GLN A 19 14.06 8.52 -12.39
N LEU A 20 12.76 8.19 -12.38
CA LEU A 20 12.24 7.03 -13.10
C LEU A 20 12.39 7.17 -14.63
N VAL A 21 12.16 8.36 -15.17
CA VAL A 21 12.38 8.63 -16.60
C VAL A 21 13.86 8.48 -16.96
N ALA A 22 14.77 8.94 -16.11
CA ALA A 22 16.21 8.74 -16.30
C ALA A 22 16.61 7.26 -16.25
N GLU A 23 15.86 6.42 -15.53
CA GLU A 23 16.02 4.96 -15.47
C GLU A 23 15.33 4.22 -16.65
N GLY A 24 14.69 4.95 -17.57
CA GLY A 24 14.08 4.40 -18.79
C GLY A 24 12.60 4.04 -18.68
N VAL A 25 11.93 4.42 -17.59
CA VAL A 25 10.47 4.28 -17.45
C VAL A 25 9.77 5.31 -18.33
N ASP A 26 8.72 4.91 -19.04
CA ASP A 26 7.87 5.83 -19.79
C ASP A 26 7.34 6.97 -18.88
N ARG A 27 7.24 8.19 -19.42
CA ARG A 27 6.88 9.37 -18.61
C ARG A 27 5.46 9.29 -18.05
N GLU A 28 4.49 8.78 -18.80
CA GLU A 28 3.12 8.63 -18.32
C GLU A 28 3.09 7.65 -17.14
N ARG A 29 3.79 6.52 -17.31
CA ARG A 29 3.95 5.54 -16.24
C ARG A 29 4.68 6.10 -15.02
N ALA A 30 5.76 6.85 -15.22
CA ALA A 30 6.52 7.46 -14.14
C ALA A 30 5.68 8.45 -13.33
N VAL A 31 4.80 9.23 -13.98
CA VAL A 31 3.86 10.15 -13.31
C VAL A 31 2.85 9.40 -12.44
N GLU A 32 2.24 8.34 -12.97
CA GLU A 32 1.30 7.51 -12.21
C GLU A 32 1.97 6.88 -10.97
N VAL A 33 3.17 6.34 -11.17
CA VAL A 33 3.96 5.69 -10.12
C VAL A 33 4.44 6.70 -9.08
N GLY A 34 4.95 7.86 -9.51
CA GLY A 34 5.45 8.91 -8.60
C GLY A 34 4.36 9.40 -7.66
N ALA A 35 3.12 9.55 -8.15
CA ALA A 35 1.97 9.92 -7.33
C ALA A 35 1.57 8.82 -6.32
N SER A 36 1.91 7.56 -6.61
CA SER A 36 1.52 6.38 -5.81
C SER A 36 2.63 5.89 -4.86
N ALA A 37 3.87 6.30 -5.11
CA ALA A 37 5.05 5.88 -4.36
C ALA A 37 5.23 6.61 -3.02
N GLY A 38 4.50 7.70 -2.78
CA GLY A 38 4.58 8.46 -1.53
C GLY A 38 5.96 9.04 -1.25
N GLY A 39 6.73 9.37 -2.30
CA GLY A 39 8.08 9.91 -2.20
C GLY A 39 9.18 8.89 -1.86
N ASP A 40 8.87 7.59 -1.88
CA ASP A 40 9.83 6.50 -1.73
C ASP A 40 10.28 6.01 -3.12
N LEU A 41 11.56 6.25 -3.44
CA LEU A 41 12.13 5.89 -4.74
C LEU A 41 12.30 4.37 -4.94
N GLU A 42 12.56 3.61 -3.87
CA GLU A 42 12.66 2.15 -3.94
C GLU A 42 11.29 1.57 -4.26
N ARG A 43 10.25 2.05 -3.55
CA ARG A 43 8.87 1.70 -3.86
C ARG A 43 8.48 2.10 -5.28
N ALA A 44 8.87 3.30 -5.72
CA ALA A 44 8.58 3.78 -7.07
C ALA A 44 9.11 2.81 -8.14
N ARG A 45 10.34 2.31 -7.99
CA ARG A 45 10.92 1.33 -8.93
C ARG A 45 10.15 0.02 -8.96
N LEU A 46 9.72 -0.48 -7.79
CA LEU A 46 8.89 -1.69 -7.71
C LEU A 46 7.56 -1.48 -8.44
N LEU A 47 6.88 -0.37 -8.14
CA LEU A 47 5.62 0.00 -8.76
C LEU A 47 5.76 0.23 -10.27
N ALA A 48 6.90 0.74 -10.76
CA ALA A 48 7.11 0.94 -12.19
C ALA A 48 6.95 -0.36 -13.00
N THR A 49 7.32 -1.50 -12.42
CA THR A 49 7.19 -2.83 -13.04
C THR A 49 5.84 -3.53 -12.80
N ASP A 50 4.96 -2.94 -11.99
CA ASP A 50 3.69 -3.56 -11.60
C ASP A 50 2.55 -3.25 -12.58
N GLU A 51 2.32 -4.16 -13.53
CA GLU A 51 1.26 -4.04 -14.55
C GLU A 51 -0.15 -3.94 -13.96
N ARG A 52 -0.37 -4.42 -12.73
CA ARG A 52 -1.68 -4.43 -12.06
C ARG A 52 -1.91 -3.21 -11.16
N LEU A 53 -0.93 -2.32 -11.03
CA LEU A 53 -1.05 -1.11 -10.21
C LEU A 53 -2.30 -0.29 -10.56
N ALA A 54 -2.54 -0.05 -11.85
CA ALA A 54 -3.67 0.74 -12.32
C ALA A 54 -5.02 0.13 -11.90
N ILE A 55 -5.14 -1.20 -11.94
CA ILE A 55 -6.34 -1.93 -11.52
C ILE A 55 -6.55 -1.76 -10.02
N ARG A 56 -5.51 -1.90 -9.20
CA ARG A 56 -5.63 -1.72 -7.74
C ARG A 56 -6.02 -0.29 -7.39
N LEU A 57 -5.38 0.70 -8.01
CA LEU A 57 -5.73 2.11 -7.81
C LEU A 57 -7.17 2.41 -8.23
N ALA A 58 -7.64 1.84 -9.34
CA ALA A 58 -9.03 1.97 -9.78
C ALA A 58 -10.01 1.39 -8.75
N ALA A 59 -9.72 0.21 -8.19
CA ALA A 59 -10.55 -0.40 -7.15
C ALA A 59 -10.69 0.51 -5.92
N TRP A 60 -9.60 1.12 -5.47
CA TRP A 60 -9.64 2.09 -4.35
C TRP A 60 -10.41 3.37 -4.70
N ARG A 61 -10.26 3.91 -5.91
CA ARG A 61 -10.97 5.12 -6.37
C ARG A 61 -12.46 4.89 -6.60
N ASP A 62 -12.85 3.66 -6.96
CA ASP A 62 -14.24 3.31 -7.24
C ASP A 62 -15.02 2.87 -6.00
N LEU A 63 -14.31 2.48 -4.93
CA LEU A 63 -14.90 2.06 -3.65
C LEU A 63 -16.07 2.96 -3.21
N PRO A 64 -15.98 4.31 -3.18
CA PRO A 64 -17.09 5.15 -2.74
C PRO A 64 -18.39 5.00 -3.55
N ARG A 65 -18.30 4.69 -4.85
CA ARG A 65 -19.48 4.49 -5.72
C ARG A 65 -20.11 3.11 -5.56
N ARG A 66 -19.31 2.15 -5.11
CA ARG A 66 -19.75 0.76 -4.89
C ARG A 66 -20.42 0.54 -3.55
N LEU A 67 -20.23 1.43 -2.57
CA LEU A 67 -20.82 1.32 -1.25
C LEU A 67 -22.31 1.70 -1.25
N ASP A 68 -23.11 0.99 -0.46
CA ASP A 68 -24.55 1.24 -0.26
C ASP A 68 -24.91 1.52 1.21
N GLY A 69 -23.90 1.72 2.06
CA GLY A 69 -24.04 1.91 3.50
C GLY A 69 -24.28 0.64 4.32
N THR A 70 -24.38 -0.53 3.67
CA THR A 70 -24.58 -1.81 4.38
C THR A 70 -23.26 -2.49 4.76
N GLY A 71 -23.25 -3.19 5.89
CA GLY A 71 -22.09 -3.97 6.33
C GLY A 71 -21.75 -5.13 5.39
N ALA A 72 -22.76 -5.71 4.73
CA ALA A 72 -22.56 -6.79 3.77
C ALA A 72 -21.78 -6.30 2.55
N ARG A 73 -22.18 -5.16 1.98
CA ARG A 73 -21.45 -4.55 0.86
C ARG A 73 -20.06 -4.12 1.28
N ALA A 74 -19.93 -3.38 2.39
CA ALA A 74 -18.64 -2.95 2.92
C ALA A 74 -17.67 -4.13 3.14
N GLY A 75 -18.14 -5.24 3.71
CA GLY A 75 -17.34 -6.44 3.90
C GLY A 75 -16.86 -7.07 2.59
N GLY A 76 -17.74 -7.17 1.59
CA GLY A 76 -17.40 -7.70 0.27
C GLY A 76 -16.37 -6.84 -0.45
N GLU A 77 -16.56 -5.52 -0.46
CA GLU A 77 -15.63 -4.56 -1.06
C GLU A 77 -14.24 -4.61 -0.41
N VAL A 78 -14.19 -4.65 0.92
CA VAL A 78 -12.93 -4.74 1.66
C VAL A 78 -12.23 -6.08 1.41
N ALA A 79 -12.97 -7.18 1.32
CA ALA A 79 -12.38 -8.48 1.00
C ALA A 79 -11.73 -8.48 -0.40
N GLU A 80 -12.36 -7.87 -1.39
CA GLU A 80 -11.82 -7.71 -2.74
C GLU A 80 -10.54 -6.87 -2.75
N LEU A 81 -10.54 -5.73 -2.07
CA LEU A 81 -9.34 -4.89 -1.93
C LEU A 81 -8.19 -5.63 -1.27
N ARG A 82 -8.47 -6.40 -0.21
CA ARG A 82 -7.45 -7.18 0.50
C ARG A 82 -6.87 -8.29 -0.37
N ALA A 83 -7.71 -8.97 -1.15
CA ALA A 83 -7.26 -9.97 -2.11
C ALA A 83 -6.37 -9.36 -3.20
N ALA A 84 -6.70 -8.17 -3.70
CA ALA A 84 -5.84 -7.46 -4.65
C ALA A 84 -4.46 -7.08 -4.08
N ILE A 85 -4.38 -6.79 -2.77
CA ILE A 85 -3.10 -6.55 -2.09
C ILE A 85 -2.34 -7.87 -1.89
N ASP A 86 -3.02 -8.98 -1.60
CA ASP A 86 -2.40 -10.31 -1.51
C ASP A 86 -1.79 -10.72 -2.87
N ASP A 87 -2.49 -10.46 -3.98
CA ASP A 87 -1.98 -10.64 -5.34
C ASP A 87 -0.70 -9.82 -5.60
N ALA A 88 -0.66 -8.56 -5.14
CA ALA A 88 0.52 -7.71 -5.25
C ALA A 88 1.71 -8.22 -4.40
N ALA A 89 1.44 -8.95 -3.33
CA ALA A 89 2.44 -9.56 -2.47
C ALA A 89 2.98 -10.89 -3.01
N ALA A 90 2.28 -11.54 -3.94
CA ALA A 90 2.64 -12.87 -4.45
C ALA A 90 4.06 -12.96 -5.05
N PRO A 91 4.56 -11.98 -5.83
CA PRO A 91 5.94 -12.03 -6.34
C PRO A 91 6.99 -11.97 -5.23
N LEU A 92 6.73 -11.21 -4.15
CA LEU A 92 7.63 -11.16 -3.00
C LEU A 92 7.62 -12.48 -2.24
N ALA A 93 6.44 -13.08 -2.04
CA ALA A 93 6.30 -14.38 -1.40
C ALA A 93 7.02 -15.49 -2.19
N ALA A 94 6.93 -15.49 -3.53
CA ALA A 94 7.65 -16.44 -4.38
C ALA A 94 9.18 -16.29 -4.27
N ARG A 95 9.68 -15.04 -4.17
CA ARG A 95 11.11 -14.80 -3.89
C ARG A 95 11.52 -15.31 -2.52
N HIS A 96 10.70 -15.11 -1.50
CA HIS A 96 10.96 -15.62 -0.15
C HIS A 96 11.05 -17.14 -0.13
N GLU A 97 10.16 -17.83 -0.84
CA GLU A 97 10.18 -19.28 -0.98
C GLU A 97 11.47 -19.78 -1.66
N ALA A 98 11.90 -19.13 -2.74
CA ALA A 98 13.16 -19.46 -3.41
C ALA A 98 14.38 -19.26 -2.49
N GLU A 99 14.41 -18.20 -1.69
CA GLU A 99 15.49 -17.94 -0.72
C GLU A 99 15.55 -19.00 0.40
N VAL A 100 14.40 -19.55 0.80
CA VAL A 100 14.33 -20.66 1.77
C VAL A 100 14.93 -21.93 1.16
N ILE A 101 14.55 -22.28 -0.07
CA ILE A 101 15.09 -23.44 -0.78
C ILE A 101 16.61 -23.34 -0.93
N GLU A 102 17.12 -22.18 -1.36
CA GLU A 102 18.57 -21.95 -1.50
C GLU A 102 19.30 -22.11 -0.16
N LEU A 103 18.69 -21.61 0.93
CA LEU A 103 19.25 -21.75 2.26
C LEU A 103 19.31 -23.22 2.69
N ASP A 104 18.24 -23.98 2.47
CA ASP A 104 18.16 -25.39 2.84
C ASP A 104 19.20 -26.22 2.07
N GLU A 105 19.34 -26.01 0.76
CA GLU A 105 20.38 -26.65 -0.06
C GLU A 105 21.79 -26.33 0.46
N ARG A 106 22.02 -25.10 0.92
CA ARG A 106 23.30 -24.67 1.48
C ARG A 106 23.58 -25.33 2.84
N ILE A 107 22.56 -25.50 3.69
CA ILE A 107 22.69 -26.20 4.97
C ILE A 107 23.05 -27.67 4.73
N GLU A 108 22.34 -28.34 3.82
CA GLU A 108 22.58 -29.74 3.48
C GLU A 108 23.99 -29.96 2.93
N ARG A 109 24.45 -29.09 2.03
CA ARG A 109 25.75 -29.23 1.36
C ARG A 109 26.94 -28.99 2.29
N TYR A 110 26.84 -28.04 3.23
CA TYR A 110 27.99 -27.56 4.00
C TYR A 110 27.90 -27.82 5.51
N GLY A 111 26.80 -28.37 6.03
CA GLY A 111 26.65 -28.71 7.45
C GLY A 111 26.84 -27.52 8.38
N MET A 112 26.24 -26.36 8.04
CA MET A 112 26.46 -25.12 8.78
C MET A 112 25.81 -25.12 10.17
N ARG A 113 26.58 -24.79 11.21
CA ARG A 113 26.05 -24.44 12.55
C ARG A 113 25.59 -22.98 12.54
N GLY A 114 24.29 -22.76 12.78
CA GLY A 114 23.67 -21.42 12.78
C GLY A 114 23.31 -20.96 11.37
N SER A 115 22.29 -21.59 10.77
CA SER A 115 21.91 -21.42 9.36
C SER A 115 21.51 -20.00 8.93
N GLY A 116 21.27 -19.07 9.86
CA GLY A 116 20.64 -17.78 9.54
C GLY A 116 19.17 -17.90 9.16
N ALA A 117 18.54 -19.08 9.29
CA ALA A 117 17.13 -19.30 8.95
C ALA A 117 16.19 -18.39 9.74
N LYS A 118 16.50 -18.13 11.02
CA LYS A 118 15.73 -17.20 11.84
C LYS A 118 15.85 -15.76 11.32
N ASP A 119 17.04 -15.32 10.97
CA ASP A 119 17.27 -13.96 10.46
C ASP A 119 16.60 -13.76 9.09
N LEU A 120 16.63 -14.80 8.25
CA LEU A 120 15.92 -14.86 6.97
C LEU A 120 14.41 -14.73 7.19
N GLN A 121 13.83 -15.56 8.05
CA GLN A 121 12.40 -15.53 8.37
C GLN A 121 12.00 -14.16 8.95
N ASP A 122 12.80 -13.61 9.86
CA ASP A 122 12.52 -12.31 10.47
C ASP A 122 12.63 -11.18 9.43
N ARG A 123 13.52 -11.28 8.43
CA ARG A 123 13.60 -10.38 7.28
C ARG A 123 12.36 -10.50 6.40
N HIS A 124 11.98 -11.70 5.97
CA HIS A 124 10.78 -11.94 5.16
C HIS A 124 9.52 -11.37 5.81
N LYS A 125 9.34 -11.62 7.12
CA LYS A 125 8.22 -11.03 7.88
C LYS A 125 8.25 -9.50 7.91
N ARG A 126 9.43 -8.87 7.93
CA ARG A 126 9.54 -7.39 7.89
C ARG A 126 9.21 -6.86 6.51
N GLU A 127 9.73 -7.47 5.45
CA GLU A 127 9.47 -7.08 4.07
C GLU A 127 7.99 -7.20 3.73
N MET A 128 7.36 -8.30 4.14
CA MET A 128 5.95 -8.53 3.89
C MET A 128 5.07 -7.52 4.66
N ARG A 129 5.38 -7.24 5.93
CA ARG A 129 4.69 -6.17 6.67
C ARG A 129 4.87 -4.79 6.03
N ARG A 130 6.06 -4.49 5.49
CA ARG A 130 6.35 -3.24 4.81
C ARG A 130 5.51 -3.10 3.54
N LEU A 131 5.56 -4.10 2.66
CA LEU A 131 4.78 -4.10 1.42
C LEU A 131 3.29 -3.93 1.71
N ARG A 132 2.74 -4.68 2.68
CA ARG A 132 1.33 -4.56 3.08
C ARG A 132 0.99 -3.13 3.55
N ALA A 133 1.83 -2.55 4.40
CA ALA A 133 1.61 -1.18 4.90
C ALA A 133 1.68 -0.14 3.78
N ASP A 134 2.58 -0.32 2.83
CA ASP A 134 2.75 0.62 1.72
C ASP A 134 1.60 0.52 0.71
N GLU A 135 1.08 -0.69 0.44
CA GLU A 135 -0.13 -0.89 -0.38
C GLU A 135 -1.36 -0.25 0.27
N LEU A 136 -1.52 -0.40 1.59
CA LEU A 136 -2.60 0.25 2.33
C LEU A 136 -2.47 1.78 2.28
N ARG A 137 -1.27 2.34 2.50
CA ARG A 137 -1.07 3.80 2.38
C ARG A 137 -1.38 4.31 0.98
N MET A 138 -0.94 3.59 -0.05
CA MET A 138 -1.24 3.94 -1.45
C MET A 138 -2.75 3.95 -1.69
N GLY A 139 -3.45 2.90 -1.26
CA GLY A 139 -4.90 2.77 -1.39
C GLY A 139 -5.67 3.87 -0.66
N LEU A 140 -5.34 4.13 0.60
CA LEU A 140 -5.94 5.19 1.40
C LEU A 140 -5.66 6.58 0.81
N THR A 141 -4.48 6.81 0.26
CA THR A 141 -4.16 8.07 -0.44
C THR A 141 -5.02 8.26 -1.68
N ALA A 142 -5.22 7.21 -2.48
CA ALA A 142 -6.08 7.23 -3.65
C ALA A 142 -7.56 7.47 -3.29
N LEU A 143 -8.02 6.85 -2.21
CA LEU A 143 -9.38 7.03 -1.67
C LEU A 143 -9.59 8.46 -1.15
N ALA A 144 -8.65 8.98 -0.34
CA ALA A 144 -8.72 10.36 0.17
C ALA A 144 -8.73 11.37 -0.98
N ARG A 145 -7.92 11.14 -2.02
CA ARG A 145 -7.93 11.97 -3.23
C ARG A 145 -9.31 11.99 -3.91
N THR A 146 -9.98 10.85 -4.00
CA THR A 146 -11.33 10.77 -4.59
C THR A 146 -12.32 11.68 -3.86
N TYR A 147 -12.31 11.68 -2.52
CA TYR A 147 -13.15 12.59 -1.73
C TYR A 147 -12.73 14.06 -1.85
N ARG A 148 -11.43 14.36 -1.95
CA ARG A 148 -10.94 15.74 -2.15
C ARG A 148 -11.33 16.28 -3.53
N ASP A 149 -11.32 15.43 -4.56
CA ASP A 149 -11.75 15.82 -5.91
C ASP A 149 -13.27 16.10 -5.91
N GLU A 150 -14.08 15.28 -5.22
CA GLU A 150 -15.52 15.53 -5.04
C GLU A 150 -15.81 16.80 -4.23
N LEU A 151 -14.97 17.10 -3.23
CA LEU A 151 -15.09 18.30 -2.41
C LEU A 151 -15.00 19.58 -3.25
N ALA A 152 -14.28 19.56 -4.37
CA ALA A 152 -14.15 20.71 -5.26
C ALA A 152 -15.46 21.07 -5.98
N VAL A 153 -16.40 20.13 -6.08
CA VAL A 153 -17.66 20.29 -6.83
C VAL A 153 -18.92 20.14 -5.96
N SER A 154 -18.77 19.65 -4.72
CA SER A 154 -19.90 19.41 -3.82
C SER A 154 -20.49 20.69 -3.24
N SER A 155 -21.83 20.74 -3.16
CA SER A 155 -22.58 21.76 -2.42
C SER A 155 -22.66 21.49 -0.92
N ASP A 156 -22.38 20.26 -0.48
CA ASP A 156 -22.33 19.86 0.94
C ASP A 156 -20.95 19.25 1.26
N PRO A 157 -20.00 20.08 1.76
CA PRO A 157 -18.63 19.63 1.98
C PRO A 157 -18.46 18.82 3.28
N ALA A 158 -19.38 18.92 4.24
CA ALA A 158 -19.16 18.40 5.59
C ALA A 158 -18.97 16.86 5.63
N PRO A 159 -19.79 16.04 4.93
CA PRO A 159 -19.58 14.58 4.89
C PRO A 159 -18.27 14.17 4.22
N LEU A 160 -17.84 14.91 3.20
CA LEU A 160 -16.60 14.64 2.46
C LEU A 160 -15.36 14.97 3.29
N ILE A 161 -15.40 16.06 4.06
CA ILE A 161 -14.34 16.41 5.01
C ILE A 161 -14.22 15.32 6.09
N ALA A 162 -15.34 14.89 6.68
CA ALA A 162 -15.34 13.82 7.68
C ALA A 162 -14.83 12.48 7.11
N ALA A 163 -15.08 12.20 5.82
CA ALA A 163 -14.54 11.04 5.13
C ALA A 163 -13.01 11.11 5.01
N VAL A 164 -12.46 12.25 4.58
CA VAL A 164 -11.01 12.46 4.48
C VAL A 164 -10.34 12.33 5.86
N GLU A 165 -10.91 12.94 6.91
CA GLU A 165 -10.40 12.81 8.28
C GLU A 165 -10.40 11.36 8.77
N ALA A 166 -11.45 10.59 8.48
CA ALA A 166 -11.53 9.18 8.84
C ALA A 166 -10.49 8.31 8.11
N ILE A 167 -10.18 8.64 6.85
CA ILE A 167 -9.15 7.96 6.06
C ILE A 167 -7.76 8.26 6.61
N ASP A 168 -7.47 9.54 6.89
CA ASP A 168 -6.17 9.96 7.43
C ASP A 168 -5.93 9.35 8.83
N ASP A 169 -6.94 9.37 9.70
CA ASP A 169 -6.91 8.73 11.04
C ASP A 169 -6.69 7.20 10.94
N LEU A 170 -7.29 6.53 9.96
CA LEU A 170 -6.99 5.10 9.73
C LEU A 170 -5.54 4.89 9.30
N GLY A 171 -5.02 5.74 8.41
CA GLY A 171 -3.63 5.68 7.95
C GLY A 171 -2.62 5.73 9.10
N GLU A 172 -2.88 6.57 10.12
CA GLU A 172 -2.05 6.65 11.32
C GLU A 172 -2.18 5.39 12.22
N ARG A 173 -3.38 4.85 12.36
CA ARG A 173 -3.66 3.69 13.22
C ARG A 173 -3.12 2.37 12.69
N LEU A 174 -3.10 2.19 11.37
CA LEU A 174 -2.57 0.97 10.73
C LEU A 174 -1.10 0.70 11.06
N ILE A 175 -0.34 1.72 11.48
CA ILE A 175 1.03 1.57 11.97
C ILE A 175 1.09 0.72 13.25
N ARG A 176 0.03 0.72 14.06
CA ARG A 176 0.02 0.16 15.43
C ARG A 176 -0.99 -0.98 15.64
N ASN A 177 -2.01 -1.11 14.79
CA ASN A 177 -3.14 -2.00 15.02
C ASN A 177 -3.19 -3.17 14.01
N PRO A 178 -3.12 -4.43 14.47
CA PRO A 178 -3.02 -5.60 13.59
C PRO A 178 -4.34 -6.01 12.92
N ASN A 179 -5.51 -5.51 13.35
CA ASN A 179 -6.78 -5.93 12.75
C ASN A 179 -7.18 -5.05 11.56
N GLU A 180 -6.46 -5.23 10.45
CA GLU A 180 -6.63 -4.49 9.20
C GLU A 180 -8.06 -4.59 8.66
N GLU A 181 -8.62 -5.80 8.61
CA GLU A 181 -9.94 -6.07 8.04
C GLU A 181 -11.04 -5.30 8.74
N LEU A 182 -11.15 -5.44 10.06
CA LEU A 182 -12.20 -4.75 10.82
C LEU A 182 -12.08 -3.23 10.71
N GLN A 183 -10.85 -2.71 10.65
CA GLN A 183 -10.63 -1.27 10.52
C GLN A 183 -11.05 -0.75 9.13
N LEU A 184 -10.75 -1.50 8.06
CA LEU A 184 -11.19 -1.16 6.71
C LEU A 184 -12.71 -1.25 6.57
N VAL A 185 -13.35 -2.27 7.13
CA VAL A 185 -14.82 -2.38 7.13
C VAL A 185 -15.45 -1.25 7.94
N ALA A 186 -14.90 -0.92 9.10
CA ALA A 186 -15.38 0.21 9.92
C ALA A 186 -15.20 1.55 9.20
N LEU A 187 -14.11 1.74 8.45
CA LEU A 187 -13.94 2.90 7.59
C LEU A 187 -15.02 2.92 6.51
N ALA A 188 -15.16 1.84 5.73
CA ALA A 188 -16.11 1.75 4.63
C ALA A 188 -17.56 2.04 5.05
N LEU A 189 -17.97 1.64 6.26
CA LEU A 189 -19.30 1.95 6.82
C LEU A 189 -19.51 3.43 7.17
N ARG A 190 -18.43 4.19 7.39
CA ARG A 190 -18.49 5.62 7.73
C ARG A 190 -18.38 6.52 6.51
N LEU A 191 -17.99 5.96 5.37
CA LEU A 191 -17.76 6.68 4.14
C LEU A 191 -19.09 7.00 3.44
N PRO A 192 -19.31 8.25 2.99
CA PRO A 192 -20.49 8.58 2.21
C PRO A 192 -20.37 8.00 0.79
N THR A 193 -21.46 7.42 0.29
CA THR A 193 -21.53 6.94 -1.10
C THR A 193 -21.45 8.14 -2.05
N LEU A 194 -20.62 8.01 -3.08
CA LEU A 194 -20.52 9.00 -4.16
C LEU A 194 -21.35 8.56 -5.37
N ALA A 195 -21.83 9.54 -6.14
CA ALA A 195 -22.58 9.32 -7.38
C ALA A 195 -21.66 9.02 -8.58
#